data_AF-A0A9D5Q1X7-F1
#
_entry.id   AF-A0A9D5Q1X7-F1
#
_cell.length_a   1.000
_cell.length_b   1.000
_cell.length_c   1.000
_cell.angle_alpha   90.00
_cell.angle_beta   90.00
_cell.angle_gamma   90.00
#
_symmetry.space_group_name_H-M   'P 1'
#
loop_
_entity.id
_entity.type
_entity.pdbx_description
1 polymer ?
#
loop_
_entity_poly.entity_id
_entity_poly.type
_entity_poly.pdbx_seq_one_letter_code
_entity_poly.pdbx_strand_id
1 'polypeptide(L)' 'MDLSKIALIGVIVVVVTFGLLTVLGLMFAGPLGVVGLVVVGFFAVLFFGILNDRLKNREDDHYEKNVKD' A
#
# COMPACT_ATOMS: atom_id res chain seq x y z
N MET A 1 -4.25 16.07 18.81
CA MET A 1 -3.79 15.04 17.85
C MET A 1 -2.30 15.25 17.66
N ASP A 2 -1.50 14.21 17.85
CA ASP A 2 -0.04 14.32 17.83
C ASP A 2 0.48 14.64 16.42
N LEU A 3 1.57 15.41 16.30
CA LEU A 3 2.08 15.87 15.01
C LEU A 3 2.39 14.69 14.08
N SER A 4 2.93 13.62 14.65
CA SER A 4 3.21 12.35 13.95
C SER A 4 1.97 11.74 13.30
N LYS A 5 0.81 11.82 13.96
CA LYS A 5 -0.46 11.29 13.43
C LYS A 5 -0.98 12.15 12.28
N ILE A 6 -0.84 13.47 12.37
CA ILE A 6 -1.23 14.41 11.31
C ILE A 6 -0.35 14.18 10.06
N ALA A 7 0.96 14.06 10.27
CA ALA A 7 1.91 13.78 9.20
C ALA A 7 1.61 12.44 8.52
N LEU A 8 1.33 11.38 9.30
CA LEU A 8 0.95 10.08 8.75
C LEU A 8 -0.33 10.16 7.92
N ILE A 9 -1.37 10.84 8.40
CA ILE A 9 -2.61 11.04 7.64
C ILE A 9 -2.33 11.80 6.34
N GLY A 10 -1.52 12.85 6.39
CA GLY A 10 -1.11 13.61 5.20
C GLY A 10 -0.40 12.73 4.16
N VAL A 11 0.55 11.90 4.60
CA VAL A 11 1.25 10.95 3.72
C VAL A 11 0.28 9.96 3.10
N ILE A 12 -0.64 9.39 3.88
CA ILE A 12 -1.65 8.45 3.37
C ILE A 12 -2.51 9.12 2.29
N VAL A 13 -3.00 10.33 2.54
CA VAL A 13 -3.83 11.07 1.58
C VAL A 13 -3.06 11.33 0.27
N VAL A 14 -1.80 11.75 0.36
CA VAL A 14 -0.95 11.99 -0.81
C VAL A 14 -0.73 10.71 -1.60
N VAL A 15 -0.34 9.62 -0.94
CA VAL A 15 -0.07 8.33 -1.59
C VAL A 15 -1.32 7.78 -2.26
N VAL A 16 -2.47 7.81 -1.59
CA VAL A 16 -3.74 7.32 -2.14
C VAL A 16 -4.18 8.18 -3.32
N THR A 17 -4.14 9.51 -3.19
CA THR A 17 -4.54 10.43 -4.26
C THR A 17 -3.64 10.28 -5.48
N PHE A 18 -2.31 10.22 -5.28
CA PHE A 18 -1.35 10.03 -6.36
C PHE A 18 -1.54 8.66 -7.04
N GLY A 19 -1.76 7.60 -6.28
CA GLY A 19 -2.06 6.27 -6.82
C GLY A 19 -3.31 6.27 -7.69
N LEU A 20 -4.40 6.88 -7.22
CA LEU A 20 -5.65 7.00 -7.99
C LEU A 20 -5.45 7.80 -9.28
N LEU A 21 -4.78 8.95 -9.21
CA LEU A 21 -4.49 9.77 -10.39
C LEU A 21 -3.59 9.03 -11.39
N THR A 22 -2.65 8.23 -10.92
CA THR A 22 -1.78 7.40 -11.77
C THR A 22 -2.61 6.35 -12.52
N VAL A 23 -3.50 5.65 -11.82
CA VAL A 23 -4.38 4.64 -12.45
C VAL A 23 -5.32 5.30 -13.47
N LEU A 24 -5.94 6.43 -13.13
CA LEU A 24 -6.79 7.18 -14.05
C LEU A 24 -6.00 7.69 -15.26
N GLY A 25 -4.82 8.26 -15.05
CA GLY A 25 -3.96 8.73 -16.14
C GLY A 25 -3.57 7.60 -17.09
N LEU A 26 -3.25 6.42 -16.55
CA LEU A 26 -2.96 5.23 -17.36
C LEU A 26 -4.19 4.74 -18.12
N MET A 27 -5.40 4.80 -17.56
CA MET A 27 -6.63 4.45 -18.30
C MET A 27 -6.84 5.32 -19.55
N PHE A 28 -6.48 6.60 -19.50
CA PHE A 28 -6.67 7.53 -20.61
C PHE A 28 -5.47 7.61 -21.58
N ALA A 29 -4.34 6.95 -21.27
CA ALA A 29 -3.13 6.96 -22.09
C ALA A 29 -3.18 6.03 -23.34
N GLY A 30 -4.35 5.48 -23.68
CA GLY A 30 -4.52 4.59 -24.82
C GLY A 30 -3.82 3.23 -24.64
N PRO A 31 -3.35 2.57 -25.71
CA PRO A 31 -2.80 1.20 -25.63
C PRO A 31 -1.60 1.05 -24.69
N LEU A 32 -0.74 2.08 -24.59
CA LEU A 32 0.40 2.08 -23.67
C LEU A 32 -0.03 2.13 -22.20
N GLY A 33 -1.19 2.75 -21.94
CA GLY A 33 -1.82 2.79 -20.64
C GLY A 33 -2.14 1.41 -20.07
N VAL A 34 -2.60 0.49 -20.92
CA VAL A 34 -2.90 -0.90 -20.54
C VAL A 34 -1.66 -1.63 -20.04
N VAL A 35 -0.52 -1.45 -20.70
CA VAL A 35 0.77 -2.02 -20.26
C VAL A 35 1.15 -1.48 -18.90
N GLY A 36 1.02 -0.16 -18.69
CA GLY A 36 1.25 0.47 -17.40
C GLY A 36 0.33 -0.08 -16.29
N LEU A 37 -0.96 -0.27 -16.59
CA LEU A 37 -1.92 -0.84 -15.63
C LEU A 37 -1.58 -2.28 -15.26
N VAL A 38 -1.11 -3.10 -16.20
CA VAL A 38 -0.66 -4.47 -15.92
C VAL A 38 0.53 -4.46 -14.97
N VAL A 39 1.51 -3.59 -15.21
CA VAL A 39 2.70 -3.47 -14.34
C VAL A 39 2.29 -2.99 -12.94
N VAL A 40 1.53 -1.90 -12.85
CA VAL A 40 1.07 -1.36 -11.56
C VAL A 40 0.20 -2.38 -10.82
N GLY A 41 -0.69 -3.07 -11.52
CA GLY A 41 -1.54 -4.12 -10.96
C GLY A 41 -0.73 -5.30 -10.42
N PHE A 42 0.30 -5.74 -11.14
CA PHE A 42 1.20 -6.79 -10.68
C PHE A 42 1.90 -6.41 -9.37
N PHE A 43 2.45 -5.20 -9.30
CA PHE A 43 3.07 -4.70 -8.07
C PHE A 43 2.07 -4.56 -6.92
N ALA A 44 0.85 -4.08 -7.21
CA ALA A 44 -0.20 -3.98 -6.19
C ALA A 44 -0.54 -5.35 -5.61
N VAL A 45 -0.70 -6.38 -6.45
CA VAL A 45 -0.96 -7.76 -6.01
C VAL A 45 0.17 -8.28 -5.11
N LEU A 46 1.44 -8.10 -5.51
CA LEU A 46 2.59 -8.51 -4.70
C LEU A 46 2.62 -7.78 -3.35
N PHE A 47 2.41 -6.46 -3.36
CA PHE A 47 2.40 -5.64 -2.16
C PHE A 47 1.30 -6.07 -1.19
N PHE A 48 0.07 -6.26 -1.68
CA PHE A 48 -1.03 -6.77 -0.85
C PHE A 48 -0.78 -8.19 -0.36
N GLY A 49 -0.15 -9.04 -1.16
CA GLY A 49 0.28 -10.38 -0.75
C GLY A 49 1.20 -10.31 0.47
N ILE A 50 2.25 -9.49 0.41
CA ILE A 50 3.20 -9.30 1.51
C ILE A 50 2.51 -8.71 2.74
N LEU A 51 1.64 -7.70 2.58
CA LEU A 51 0.90 -7.12 3.70
C LEU A 51 -0.01 -8.15 4.38
N ASN A 52 -0.71 -8.97 3.59
CA ASN A 52 -1.58 -10.02 4.10
C ASN A 52 -0.79 -11.10 4.86
N ASP A 53 0.39 -11.46 4.37
CA ASP A 53 1.28 -12.41 5.05
C ASP A 53 1.80 -11.82 6.37
N ARG A 54 2.17 -10.53 6.39
CA ARG A 54 2.55 -9.82 7.61
C ARG A 54 1.43 -9.78 8.63
N LEU A 55 0.21 -9.41 8.22
CA LEU A 55 -0.95 -9.35 9.10
C LEU A 55 -1.37 -10.73 9.65
N LYS A 56 -1.02 -11.82 8.95
CA LYS A 56 -1.31 -13.20 9.37
C LYS A 56 -0.17 -13.85 10.14
N ASN A 57 0.97 -13.17 10.32
CA ASN A 57 2.12 -13.73 10.97
C ASN A 57 1.90 -13.88 12.49
N ARG A 58 1.34 -15.03 12.89
CA ARG A 58 1.00 -15.34 14.28
C ARG A 58 2.20 -15.48 15.20
N GLU A 59 3.40 -15.73 14.67
CA GLU A 59 4.63 -15.78 15.47
C GLU A 59 5.04 -14.38 15.95
N ASP A 60 5.04 -13.36 15.08
CA ASP A 60 5.32 -11.97 15.48
C ASP A 60 4.34 -11.51 16.57
N ASP A 61 3.04 -11.77 16.35
CA ASP A 61 1.96 -11.52 17.31
C ASP A 61 2.16 -12.23 18.66
N HIS A 62 2.78 -13.42 18.64
CA HIS A 62 3.03 -14.22 19.84
C HIS A 62 4.19 -13.63 20.64
N TYR A 63 5.30 -13.24 19.99
CA TYR A 63 6.44 -12.62 20.66
C TYR A 63 6.09 -11.22 21.18
N GLU A 64 5.35 -10.42 20.43
CA GLU A 64 4.90 -9.08 20.86
C GLU A 64 3.98 -9.13 22.10
N LYS A 65 3.18 -10.19 22.25
CA LYS A 65 2.25 -10.34 23.38
C LYS A 65 2.85 -11.05 24.59
N ASN A 66 3.79 -11.98 24.39
CA ASN A 66 4.27 -12.87 25.46
C ASN A 66 5.71 -12.60 25.90
N VAL A 67 6.51 -11.90 25.09
CA VAL A 67 7.85 -11.46 25.49
C VAL A 67 7.77 -9.99 25.84
N LYS A 68 7.83 -9.69 27.13
CA LYS A 68 7.98 -8.34 27.66
C LYS A 68 9.45 -8.11 27.93
N ASP A 69 10.06 -7.14 27.25
CA ASP A 69 11.26 -6.47 27.75
C ASP A 69 10.91 -5.60 28.97
#